data_AF-A0A6B2G228-F1
#
_entry.id   AF-A0A6B2G228-F1
#
_cell.length_a   1.000
_cell.length_b   1.000
_cell.length_c   1.000
_cell.angle_alpha   90.00
_cell.angle_beta   90.00
_cell.angle_gamma   90.00
#
_symmetry.space_group_name_H-M   'P 1'
#
loop_
_entity.id
_entity.type
_entity.pdbx_description
1 polymer ?
#
loop_
_entity_poly.entity_id
_entity_poly.type
_entity_poly.pdbx_seq_one_letter_code
_entity_poly.pdbx_strand_id
1 'polypeptide(L)'
;KKAASTIVTNLTPHGLINIIPQWLNYSEKISKEYMAHSINIISLVSIHRTKEISCFLPRMISIVLNTLRDSSDNLVKFAENSLRNFVSLISTKELIPHKGLIIATLKNLSQRAPEFLQIFNNIKFSHYIDAALFSLLMPIFVSGLNNNNSSSTKILSLNIICSISFLVKQCQLRIMSSDFVDKLKTLAFDSIPQVREKSAIALGTILKYCD
;
A
#
# COMPACT_ATOMS: atom_id res chain seq x y z
N LYS A 1 4.31 13.77 -22.04
CA LYS A 1 3.20 13.80 -21.05
C LYS A 1 1.80 13.81 -21.71
N LYS A 2 1.47 14.73 -22.62
CA LYS A 2 0.14 14.77 -23.29
C LYS A 2 -0.21 13.49 -24.05
N ALA A 3 0.69 12.98 -24.91
CA ALA A 3 0.45 11.74 -25.66
C ALA A 3 0.13 10.53 -24.75
N ALA A 4 0.91 10.33 -23.68
CA ALA A 4 0.66 9.25 -22.72
C ALA A 4 -0.69 9.40 -22.01
N SER A 5 -1.07 10.62 -21.63
CA SER A 5 -2.39 10.88 -21.03
C SER A 5 -3.53 10.56 -22.00
N THR A 6 -3.43 10.99 -23.26
CA THR A 6 -4.44 10.70 -24.30
C THR A 6 -4.57 9.20 -24.60
N ILE A 7 -3.45 8.47 -24.61
CA ILE A 7 -3.48 7.00 -24.79
C ILE A 7 -4.20 6.34 -23.62
N VAL A 8 -3.87 6.72 -22.39
CA VAL A 8 -4.48 6.15 -21.18
C VAL A 8 -5.97 6.45 -21.08
N THR A 9 -6.41 7.64 -21.52
CA THR A 9 -7.82 7.99 -21.53
C THR A 9 -8.60 7.27 -22.63
N ASN A 10 -7.97 6.97 -23.77
CA ASN A 10 -8.65 6.38 -24.93
C ASN A 10 -8.61 4.83 -24.95
N LEU A 11 -7.78 4.21 -24.10
CA LEU A 11 -7.75 2.76 -23.97
C LEU A 11 -9.03 2.22 -23.34
N THR A 12 -9.51 1.09 -23.86
CA THR A 12 -10.65 0.38 -23.28
C THR A 12 -10.26 -0.28 -21.94
N PRO A 13 -11.20 -0.48 -21.00
CA PRO A 13 -10.92 -1.15 -19.74
C PRO A 13 -10.29 -2.54 -19.92
N HIS A 14 -10.79 -3.31 -20.91
CA HIS A 14 -10.23 -4.63 -21.25
C HIS A 14 -8.78 -4.54 -21.76
N GLY A 15 -8.48 -3.54 -22.60
CA GLY A 15 -7.10 -3.28 -23.04
C GLY A 15 -6.16 -2.94 -21.89
N LEU A 16 -6.61 -2.12 -20.95
CA LEU A 16 -5.82 -1.76 -19.76
C LEU A 16 -5.51 -2.97 -18.89
N ILE A 17 -6.51 -3.82 -18.60
CA ILE A 17 -6.34 -5.01 -17.76
C ILE A 17 -5.32 -5.99 -18.36
N ASN A 18 -5.22 -6.09 -19.68
CA ASN A 18 -4.28 -7.00 -20.34
C ASN A 18 -2.87 -6.39 -20.50
N ILE A 19 -2.77 -5.09 -20.76
CA ILE A 19 -1.48 -4.42 -21.01
C ILE A 19 -0.73 -4.15 -19.69
N ILE A 20 -1.44 -3.71 -18.65
CA ILE A 20 -0.81 -3.30 -17.38
C ILE A 20 0.05 -4.41 -16.74
N PRO A 21 -0.40 -5.66 -16.61
CA PRO A 21 0.40 -6.73 -16.01
C PRO A 21 1.72 -6.98 -16.76
N GLN A 22 1.67 -7.04 -18.08
CA GLN A 22 2.85 -7.25 -18.93
C GLN A 22 3.83 -6.09 -18.78
N TRP A 23 3.29 -4.88 -18.75
CA TRP A 23 4.09 -3.68 -18.57
C TRP A 23 4.70 -3.57 -17.17
N LEU A 24 3.98 -3.92 -16.10
CA LEU A 24 4.53 -3.95 -14.74
C LEU A 24 5.68 -4.96 -14.64
N ASN A 25 5.50 -6.17 -15.21
CA ASN A 25 6.56 -7.17 -15.30
C ASN A 25 7.80 -6.66 -16.06
N TYR A 26 7.59 -5.88 -17.12
CA TYR A 26 8.68 -5.29 -17.88
C TYR A 26 9.37 -4.17 -17.10
N SER A 27 8.60 -3.30 -16.43
CA SER A 27 9.11 -2.14 -15.67
C SER A 27 10.12 -2.52 -14.59
N GLU A 28 9.97 -3.68 -13.97
CA GLU A 28 10.89 -4.20 -12.96
C GLU A 28 12.26 -4.59 -13.54
N LYS A 29 12.39 -4.73 -14.87
CA LYS A 29 13.60 -5.22 -15.56
C LYS A 29 14.32 -4.15 -16.40
N ILE A 30 13.80 -2.93 -16.47
CA ILE A 30 14.34 -1.88 -17.35
C ILE A 30 15.42 -1.04 -16.66
N SER A 31 16.23 -0.34 -17.45
CA SER A 31 17.17 0.66 -16.95
C SER A 31 16.48 1.82 -16.23
N LYS A 32 17.25 2.51 -15.38
CA LYS A 32 16.79 3.63 -14.54
C LYS A 32 16.08 4.74 -15.32
N GLU A 33 16.52 5.03 -16.54
CA GLU A 33 15.91 6.08 -17.39
C GLU A 33 14.48 5.74 -17.84
N TYR A 34 14.24 4.48 -18.22
CA TYR A 34 12.90 4.01 -18.57
C TYR A 34 12.01 3.81 -17.34
N MET A 35 12.61 3.61 -16.17
CA MET A 35 11.89 3.55 -14.91
C MET A 35 11.18 4.88 -14.59
N ALA A 36 11.82 6.02 -14.87
CA ALA A 36 11.22 7.35 -14.67
C ALA A 36 9.94 7.53 -15.52
N HIS A 37 10.01 7.12 -16.78
CA HIS A 37 8.87 7.12 -17.70
C HIS A 37 7.77 6.18 -17.21
N SER A 38 8.17 5.02 -16.70
CA SER A 38 7.23 4.02 -16.21
C SER A 38 6.45 4.55 -15.01
N ILE A 39 7.12 5.11 -14.01
CA ILE A 39 6.51 5.77 -12.84
C ILE A 39 5.54 6.88 -13.27
N ASN A 40 5.92 7.70 -14.27
CA ASN A 40 5.03 8.74 -14.76
C ASN A 40 3.75 8.18 -15.41
N ILE A 41 3.85 7.06 -16.13
CA ILE A 41 2.67 6.37 -16.68
C ILE A 41 1.84 5.75 -15.56
N ILE A 42 2.47 5.11 -14.55
CA ILE A 42 1.80 4.56 -13.35
C ILE A 42 0.91 5.64 -12.74
N SER A 43 1.48 6.83 -12.55
CA SER A 43 0.80 7.96 -11.95
C SER A 43 -0.37 8.49 -12.81
N LEU A 44 -0.20 8.55 -14.13
CA LEU A 44 -1.27 9.00 -15.04
C LEU A 44 -2.44 8.00 -15.06
N VAL A 45 -2.14 6.72 -15.17
CA VAL A 45 -3.15 5.65 -15.16
C VAL A 45 -3.89 5.64 -13.83
N SER A 46 -3.19 5.82 -12.71
CA SER A 46 -3.84 5.87 -11.39
C SER A 46 -4.80 7.03 -11.22
N ILE A 47 -4.55 8.18 -11.85
CA ILE A 47 -5.45 9.35 -11.79
C ILE A 47 -6.69 9.15 -12.67
N HIS A 48 -6.51 8.64 -13.88
CA HIS A 48 -7.59 8.63 -14.88
C HIS A 48 -8.45 7.36 -14.84
N ARG A 49 -7.91 6.23 -14.35
CA ARG A 49 -8.51 4.89 -14.48
C ARG A 49 -8.41 4.07 -13.18
N THR A 50 -8.56 4.72 -12.02
CA THR A 50 -8.35 4.10 -10.70
C THR A 50 -9.24 2.88 -10.44
N LYS A 51 -10.50 2.92 -10.92
CA LYS A 51 -11.47 1.84 -10.69
C LYS A 51 -11.05 0.58 -11.43
N GLU A 52 -10.64 0.75 -12.68
CA GLU A 52 -10.27 -0.33 -13.61
C GLU A 52 -8.95 -1.01 -13.20
N ILE A 53 -8.02 -0.28 -12.59
CA ILE A 53 -6.70 -0.80 -12.20
C ILE A 53 -6.59 -1.18 -10.73
N SER A 54 -7.70 -1.15 -9.98
CA SER A 54 -7.71 -1.29 -8.53
C SER A 54 -7.01 -2.56 -8.02
N CYS A 55 -7.07 -3.66 -8.78
CA CYS A 55 -6.36 -4.92 -8.49
C CYS A 55 -4.83 -4.84 -8.67
N PHE A 56 -4.32 -3.92 -9.47
CA PHE A 56 -2.89 -3.73 -9.74
C PHE A 56 -2.25 -2.63 -8.87
N LEU A 57 -3.06 -1.83 -8.16
CA LEU A 57 -2.60 -0.76 -7.28
C LEU A 57 -1.55 -1.20 -6.26
N PRO A 58 -1.66 -2.34 -5.56
CA PRO A 58 -0.63 -2.78 -4.61
C PRO A 58 0.74 -2.89 -5.28
N ARG A 59 0.81 -3.54 -6.45
CA ARG A 59 2.05 -3.72 -7.19
C ARG A 59 2.60 -2.41 -7.72
N MET A 60 1.73 -1.54 -8.25
CA MET A 60 2.11 -0.20 -8.70
C MET A 60 2.70 0.65 -7.56
N ILE A 61 2.08 0.60 -6.38
CA ILE A 61 2.55 1.30 -5.18
C ILE A 61 3.89 0.72 -4.73
N SER A 62 4.06 -0.60 -4.68
CA SER A 62 5.34 -1.24 -4.33
C SER A 62 6.48 -0.79 -5.25
N ILE A 63 6.23 -0.72 -6.56
CA ILE A 63 7.22 -0.22 -7.52
C ILE A 63 7.60 1.23 -7.20
N VAL A 64 6.63 2.12 -6.94
CA VAL A 64 6.91 3.51 -6.58
C VAL A 64 7.68 3.62 -5.26
N LEU A 65 7.30 2.85 -4.24
CA LEU A 65 7.99 2.86 -2.95
C LEU A 65 9.43 2.33 -3.05
N ASN A 66 9.68 1.33 -3.90
CA ASN A 66 11.04 0.85 -4.15
C ASN A 66 11.88 1.93 -4.85
N THR A 67 11.30 2.67 -5.79
CA THR A 67 12.02 3.74 -6.50
C THR A 67 12.33 4.96 -5.63
N LEU A 68 11.60 5.18 -4.53
CA LEU A 68 11.94 6.20 -3.53
C LEU A 68 13.26 5.91 -2.79
N ARG A 69 13.73 4.66 -2.82
CA ARG A 69 14.99 4.23 -2.20
C ARG A 69 16.18 4.22 -3.18
N ASP A 70 15.97 4.64 -4.44
CA ASP A 70 17.04 4.72 -5.43
C ASP A 70 17.95 5.93 -5.13
N SER A 71 19.19 5.88 -5.61
CA SER A 71 20.20 6.93 -5.44
C SER A 71 20.04 8.11 -6.40
N SER A 72 19.18 7.99 -7.42
CA SER A 72 19.00 9.04 -8.43
C SER A 72 17.93 10.06 -8.00
N ASP A 73 18.35 11.31 -7.76
CA ASP A 73 17.46 12.42 -7.41
C ASP A 73 16.30 12.62 -8.41
N ASN A 74 16.56 12.38 -9.70
CA ASN A 74 15.52 12.53 -10.72
C ASN A 74 14.43 11.47 -10.56
N LEU A 75 14.81 10.20 -10.33
CA LEU A 75 13.86 9.12 -10.11
C LEU A 75 13.06 9.32 -8.82
N VAL A 76 13.74 9.73 -7.75
CA VAL A 76 13.09 10.01 -6.47
C VAL A 76 12.05 11.13 -6.64
N LYS A 77 12.36 12.21 -7.37
CA LYS A 77 11.38 13.28 -7.66
C LYS A 77 10.15 12.77 -8.42
N PHE A 78 10.32 11.90 -9.41
CA PHE A 78 9.18 11.30 -10.13
C PHE A 78 8.35 10.39 -9.22
N ALA A 79 9.01 9.58 -8.39
CA ALA A 79 8.36 8.70 -7.43
C ALA A 79 7.58 9.50 -6.37
N GLU A 80 8.15 10.58 -5.84
CA GLU A 80 7.46 11.47 -4.90
C GLU A 80 6.23 12.12 -5.51
N ASN A 81 6.31 12.59 -6.76
CA ASN A 81 5.17 13.16 -7.45
C ASN A 81 4.08 12.10 -7.68
N SER A 82 4.48 10.89 -8.08
CA SER A 82 3.55 9.76 -8.22
C SER A 82 2.88 9.41 -6.89
N LEU A 83 3.63 9.41 -5.79
CA LEU A 83 3.11 9.13 -4.45
C LEU A 83 2.07 10.17 -4.02
N ARG A 84 2.33 11.47 -4.28
CA ARG A 84 1.34 12.54 -4.02
C ARG A 84 0.06 12.32 -4.81
N ASN A 85 0.18 11.87 -6.06
CA ASN A 85 -0.96 11.55 -6.89
C ASN A 85 -1.74 10.32 -6.39
N PHE A 86 -1.06 9.31 -5.81
CA PHE A 86 -1.77 8.21 -5.15
C PHE A 86 -2.50 8.66 -3.88
N VAL A 87 -1.88 9.52 -3.07
CA VAL A 87 -2.47 10.03 -1.83
C VAL A 87 -3.62 11.01 -2.10
N SER A 88 -3.61 11.71 -3.24
CA SER A 88 -4.72 12.58 -3.63
C SER A 88 -6.01 11.79 -3.89
N LEU A 89 -5.89 10.54 -4.36
CA LEU A 89 -7.01 9.61 -4.60
C LEU A 89 -7.73 9.15 -3.34
N ILE A 90 -7.18 9.42 -2.14
CA ILE A 90 -7.85 9.07 -0.89
C ILE A 90 -9.15 9.89 -0.76
N SER A 91 -10.27 9.16 -0.82
CA SER A 91 -11.66 9.60 -0.70
C SER A 91 -12.18 9.59 0.75
N THR A 92 -11.60 8.73 1.60
CA THR A 92 -12.03 8.52 3.00
C THR A 92 -11.79 9.76 3.86
N LYS A 93 -12.86 10.37 4.36
CA LYS A 93 -12.85 11.66 5.07
C LYS A 93 -11.93 11.67 6.29
N GLU A 94 -11.91 10.58 7.03
CA GLU A 94 -11.12 10.39 8.23
C GLU A 94 -9.62 10.52 7.99
N LEU A 95 -9.14 10.20 6.78
CA LEU A 95 -7.72 10.22 6.44
C LEU A 95 -7.30 11.43 5.60
N ILE A 96 -8.24 12.26 5.15
CA ILE A 96 -7.94 13.50 4.42
C ILE A 96 -7.01 14.43 5.23
N PRO A 97 -7.24 14.68 6.54
CA PRO A 97 -6.35 15.51 7.35
C PRO A 97 -4.94 14.94 7.49
N HIS A 98 -4.79 13.62 7.34
CA HIS A 98 -3.54 12.91 7.54
C HIS A 98 -2.75 12.64 6.25
N LYS A 99 -3.20 13.15 5.09
CA LYS A 99 -2.51 12.97 3.78
C LYS A 99 -1.01 13.33 3.84
N GLY A 100 -0.67 14.44 4.51
CA GLY A 100 0.72 14.86 4.67
C GLY A 100 1.56 13.87 5.49
N LEU A 101 1.00 13.36 6.58
CA LEU A 101 1.65 12.36 7.41
C LEU A 101 1.80 11.03 6.66
N ILE A 102 0.79 10.58 5.91
CA ILE A 102 0.86 9.37 5.08
C ILE A 102 2.02 9.46 4.09
N ILE A 103 2.16 10.59 3.37
CA ILE A 103 3.29 10.80 2.44
C ILE A 103 4.62 10.74 3.18
N ALA A 104 4.73 11.44 4.31
CA ALA A 104 5.95 11.49 5.10
C ALA A 104 6.35 10.10 5.63
N THR A 105 5.37 9.29 6.04
CA THR A 105 5.59 7.92 6.51
C THR A 105 5.96 6.97 5.39
N LEU A 106 5.32 7.08 4.22
CA LEU A 106 5.65 6.23 3.07
C LEU A 106 7.05 6.51 2.52
N LYS A 107 7.55 7.75 2.64
CA LYS A 107 8.95 8.08 2.33
C LYS A 107 9.93 7.39 3.28
N ASN A 108 9.64 7.42 4.59
CA ASN A 108 10.52 6.89 5.63
C ASN A 108 9.79 5.91 6.56
N LEU A 109 9.47 4.71 6.02
CA LEU A 109 8.65 3.71 6.71
C LEU A 109 9.23 3.27 8.06
N SER A 110 10.53 3.04 8.16
CA SER A 110 11.17 2.54 9.39
C SER A 110 11.10 3.53 10.55
N GLN A 111 11.24 4.83 10.26
CA GLN A 111 11.31 5.88 11.30
C GLN A 111 9.92 6.41 11.68
N ARG A 112 9.02 6.57 10.71
CA ARG A 112 7.73 7.26 10.91
C ARG A 112 6.53 6.33 11.03
N ALA A 113 6.67 5.02 10.76
CA ALA A 113 5.58 4.08 10.97
C ALA A 113 5.06 4.08 12.42
N PRO A 114 5.89 4.09 13.48
CA PRO A 114 5.38 4.07 14.86
C PRO A 114 4.46 5.26 15.18
N GLU A 115 4.87 6.46 14.77
CA GLU A 115 4.10 7.70 14.93
C GLU A 115 2.76 7.61 14.20
N PHE A 116 2.78 7.18 12.92
CA PHE A 116 1.56 7.02 12.14
C PHE A 116 0.61 5.97 12.73
N LEU A 117 1.13 4.82 13.18
CA LEU A 117 0.32 3.74 13.75
C LEU A 117 -0.38 4.20 15.03
N GLN A 118 0.29 4.97 15.89
CA GLN A 118 -0.32 5.53 17.09
C GLN A 118 -1.49 6.47 16.76
N ILE A 119 -1.29 7.38 15.80
CA ILE A 119 -2.33 8.31 15.35
C ILE A 119 -3.48 7.53 14.71
N PHE A 120 -3.17 6.60 13.80
CA PHE A 120 -4.15 5.81 13.07
C PHE A 120 -5.03 4.98 14.01
N ASN A 121 -4.46 4.38 15.05
CA ASN A 121 -5.21 3.61 16.05
C ASN A 121 -6.27 4.44 16.80
N ASN A 122 -6.08 5.76 16.88
CA ASN A 122 -7.01 6.68 17.55
C ASN A 122 -8.11 7.21 16.61
N ILE A 123 -8.00 6.95 15.30
CA ILE A 123 -8.99 7.36 14.31
C ILE A 123 -10.18 6.41 14.38
N LYS A 124 -11.38 6.97 14.53
CA LYS A 124 -12.64 6.21 14.46
C LYS A 124 -13.14 6.19 13.03
N PHE A 125 -13.09 5.02 12.40
CA PHE A 125 -13.61 4.83 11.05
C PHE A 125 -15.12 4.65 11.06
N SER A 126 -15.81 5.48 10.28
CA SER A 126 -17.24 5.36 10.00
C SER A 126 -17.53 4.96 8.54
N HIS A 127 -16.55 5.15 7.65
CA HIS A 127 -16.62 4.79 6.24
C HIS A 127 -15.75 3.55 5.93
N TYR A 128 -16.14 2.81 4.89
CA TYR A 128 -15.33 1.71 4.36
C TYR A 128 -13.99 2.22 3.79
N ILE A 129 -13.00 1.33 3.80
CA ILE A 129 -11.68 1.61 3.23
C ILE A 129 -11.66 1.07 1.80
N ASP A 130 -11.42 1.95 0.83
CA ASP A 130 -11.30 1.59 -0.58
C ASP A 130 -10.01 0.80 -0.87
N ALA A 131 -10.02 -0.02 -1.93
CA ALA A 131 -8.87 -0.86 -2.32
C ALA A 131 -7.58 -0.07 -2.49
N ALA A 132 -7.69 1.12 -3.09
CA ALA A 132 -6.58 2.01 -3.35
C ALA A 132 -5.93 2.50 -2.04
N LEU A 133 -6.76 2.90 -1.09
CA LEU A 133 -6.31 3.34 0.23
C LEU A 133 -5.71 2.18 1.03
N PHE A 134 -6.34 1.01 1.03
CA PHE A 134 -5.82 -0.18 1.68
C PHE A 134 -4.43 -0.55 1.13
N SER A 135 -4.28 -0.56 -0.20
CA SER A 135 -3.01 -0.84 -0.87
C SER A 135 -1.91 0.15 -0.49
N LEU A 136 -2.28 1.42 -0.27
CA LEU A 136 -1.36 2.48 0.12
C LEU A 136 -0.90 2.38 1.58
N LEU A 137 -1.81 2.01 2.49
CA LEU A 137 -1.52 1.91 3.93
C LEU A 137 -0.81 0.62 4.29
N MET A 138 -1.01 -0.46 3.52
CA MET A 138 -0.48 -1.77 3.85
C MET A 138 1.04 -1.81 4.09
N PRO A 139 1.89 -1.17 3.26
CA PRO A 139 3.33 -1.09 3.53
C PRO A 139 3.68 -0.50 4.90
N ILE A 140 2.87 0.43 5.42
CA ILE A 140 3.07 1.03 6.74
C ILE A 140 2.78 0.01 7.84
N PHE A 141 1.67 -0.72 7.72
CA PHE A 141 1.27 -1.74 8.69
C PHE A 141 2.29 -2.88 8.76
N VAL A 142 2.71 -3.39 7.60
CA VAL A 142 3.76 -4.42 7.48
C VAL A 142 5.09 -3.93 8.05
N SER A 143 5.46 -2.66 7.80
CA SER A 143 6.67 -2.07 8.38
C SER A 143 6.65 -2.10 9.91
N GLY A 144 5.50 -1.83 10.54
CA GLY A 144 5.36 -1.93 12.00
C GLY A 144 5.48 -3.37 12.53
N LEU A 145 5.01 -4.37 11.78
CA LEU A 145 5.20 -5.79 12.13
C LEU A 145 6.66 -6.24 12.06
N ASN A 146 7.43 -5.63 11.15
CA ASN A 146 8.86 -5.88 10.98
C ASN A 146 9.74 -5.09 11.96
N ASN A 147 9.16 -4.25 12.82
CA ASN A 147 9.92 -3.47 13.77
C ASN A 147 10.41 -4.35 14.93
N ASN A 148 11.65 -4.82 14.83
CA ASN A 148 12.26 -5.69 15.84
C ASN A 148 12.55 -4.96 17.17
N ASN A 149 12.64 -3.63 17.14
CA ASN A 149 13.04 -2.83 18.31
C ASN A 149 11.87 -2.52 19.25
N SER A 150 10.62 -2.73 18.83
CA SER A 150 9.44 -2.31 19.59
C SER A 150 8.29 -3.30 19.46
N SER A 151 8.05 -4.04 20.54
CA SER A 151 6.90 -4.92 20.68
C SER A 151 5.57 -4.16 20.69
N SER A 152 5.55 -2.96 21.27
CA SER A 152 4.37 -2.09 21.27
C SER A 152 3.97 -1.67 19.84
N THR A 153 4.94 -1.39 18.96
CA THR A 153 4.66 -1.08 17.55
C THR A 153 4.08 -2.29 16.83
N LYS A 154 4.62 -3.50 17.06
CA LYS A 154 4.05 -4.75 16.50
C LYS A 154 2.60 -4.95 16.93
N ILE A 155 2.31 -4.77 18.23
CA ILE A 155 0.95 -4.91 18.79
C ILE A 155 0.00 -3.88 18.17
N LEU A 156 0.42 -2.62 18.03
CA LEU A 156 -0.38 -1.59 17.37
C LEU A 156 -0.70 -1.96 15.92
N SER A 157 0.30 -2.38 15.13
CA SER A 157 0.08 -2.86 13.77
C SER A 157 -0.93 -4.01 13.73
N LEU A 158 -0.77 -5.03 14.59
CA LEU A 158 -1.69 -6.18 14.65
C LEU A 158 -3.12 -5.75 14.97
N ASN A 159 -3.31 -4.89 15.98
CA ASN A 159 -4.64 -4.38 16.35
C ASN A 159 -5.29 -3.57 15.23
N ILE A 160 -4.52 -2.76 14.51
CA ILE A 160 -4.99 -1.99 13.36
C ILE A 160 -5.41 -2.91 12.23
N ILE A 161 -4.59 -3.92 11.89
CA ILE A 161 -4.91 -4.91 10.87
C ILE A 161 -6.22 -5.64 11.21
N CYS A 162 -6.39 -6.08 12.46
CA CYS A 162 -7.63 -6.69 12.93
C CYS A 162 -8.82 -5.73 12.73
N SER A 163 -8.70 -4.49 13.19
CA SER A 163 -9.78 -3.49 13.10
C SER A 163 -10.17 -3.19 11.65
N ILE A 164 -9.18 -3.05 10.76
CA ILE A 164 -9.39 -2.77 9.34
C ILE A 164 -9.97 -3.98 8.59
N SER A 165 -9.68 -5.21 9.02
CA SER A 165 -10.20 -6.41 8.36
C SER A 165 -11.74 -6.42 8.27
N PHE A 166 -12.43 -5.80 9.23
CA PHE A 166 -13.90 -5.63 9.22
C PHE A 166 -14.39 -4.51 8.28
N LEU A 167 -13.50 -3.60 7.85
CA LEU A 167 -13.80 -2.39 7.08
C LEU A 167 -13.38 -2.50 5.61
N VAL A 168 -12.84 -3.66 5.21
CA VAL A 168 -12.24 -3.93 3.90
C VAL A 168 -13.02 -5.04 3.20
N LYS A 169 -13.14 -4.97 1.87
CA LYS A 169 -13.85 -6.00 1.09
C LYS A 169 -13.02 -7.28 1.00
N GLN A 170 -13.66 -8.46 0.95
CA GLN A 170 -13.00 -9.77 0.87
C GLN A 170 -11.94 -9.85 -0.24
N CYS A 171 -12.23 -9.32 -1.44
CA CYS A 171 -11.28 -9.31 -2.55
C CYS A 171 -9.96 -8.56 -2.25
N GLN A 172 -10.00 -7.56 -1.36
CA GLN A 172 -8.82 -6.79 -0.94
C GLN A 172 -8.04 -7.49 0.16
N LEU A 173 -8.72 -8.27 1.02
CA LEU A 173 -8.06 -9.14 1.98
C LEU A 173 -7.30 -10.27 1.28
N ARG A 174 -7.83 -10.81 0.17
CA ARG A 174 -7.11 -11.79 -0.65
C ARG A 174 -5.84 -11.24 -1.32
N ILE A 175 -5.74 -9.92 -1.47
CA ILE A 175 -4.54 -9.23 -1.96
C ILE A 175 -3.45 -9.17 -0.87
N MET A 176 -3.79 -9.40 0.40
CA MET A 176 -2.78 -9.75 1.41
C MET A 176 -2.03 -10.97 0.90
N SER A 177 -0.79 -10.79 0.46
CA SER A 177 -0.02 -11.88 -0.14
C SER A 177 0.08 -13.05 0.84
N SER A 178 0.34 -14.25 0.30
CA SER A 178 0.80 -15.40 1.09
C SER A 178 1.85 -14.99 2.13
N ASP A 179 2.76 -14.09 1.74
CA ASP A 179 3.83 -13.56 2.58
C ASP A 179 3.31 -12.84 3.83
N PHE A 180 2.16 -12.17 3.75
CA PHE A 180 1.57 -11.49 4.91
C PHE A 180 1.00 -12.48 5.91
N VAL A 181 0.28 -13.50 5.41
CA VAL A 181 -0.23 -14.60 6.25
C VAL A 181 0.93 -15.33 6.90
N ASP A 182 1.98 -15.62 6.14
CA ASP A 182 3.20 -16.26 6.65
C ASP A 182 3.90 -15.38 7.68
N LYS A 183 3.95 -14.05 7.47
CA LYS A 183 4.47 -13.12 8.48
C LYS A 183 3.68 -13.21 9.78
N LEU A 184 2.36 -13.23 9.72
CA LEU A 184 1.54 -13.38 10.92
C LEU A 184 1.75 -14.74 11.60
N LYS A 185 1.92 -15.83 10.84
CA LYS A 185 2.31 -17.14 11.40
C LYS A 185 3.65 -17.06 12.13
N THR A 186 4.66 -16.37 11.57
CA THR A 186 5.94 -16.20 12.27
C THR A 186 5.78 -15.43 13.59
N LEU A 187 4.92 -14.42 13.63
CA LEU A 187 4.65 -13.64 14.85
C LEU A 187 3.84 -14.42 15.89
N ALA A 188 3.11 -15.46 15.49
CA ALA A 188 2.46 -16.37 16.44
C ALA A 188 3.46 -17.14 17.30
N PHE A 189 4.73 -17.19 16.89
CA PHE A 189 5.86 -17.76 17.65
C PHE A 189 6.78 -16.69 18.24
N ASP A 190 6.36 -15.42 18.32
CA ASP A 190 7.16 -14.34 18.90
C ASP A 190 7.43 -14.58 20.40
N SER A 191 8.57 -14.09 20.91
CA SER A 191 8.96 -14.29 22.32
C SER A 191 7.97 -13.65 23.29
N ILE A 192 7.26 -12.60 22.87
CA ILE A 192 6.37 -11.83 23.72
C ILE A 192 4.94 -12.40 23.66
N PRO A 193 4.35 -12.81 24.81
CA PRO A 193 3.03 -13.45 24.85
C PRO A 193 1.92 -12.63 24.19
N GLN A 194 1.88 -11.32 24.44
CA GLN A 194 0.86 -10.43 23.85
C GLN A 194 0.95 -10.34 22.32
N VAL A 195 2.16 -10.40 21.75
CA VAL A 195 2.35 -10.40 20.29
C VAL A 195 1.81 -11.71 19.69
N ARG A 196 2.04 -12.85 20.37
CA ARG A 196 1.47 -14.15 19.96
C ARG A 196 -0.05 -14.15 19.98
N GLU A 197 -0.64 -13.65 21.07
CA GLU A 197 -2.10 -13.59 21.21
C GLU A 197 -2.72 -12.73 20.10
N LYS A 198 -2.22 -11.51 19.90
CA LYS A 198 -2.76 -10.59 18.89
C LYS A 198 -2.53 -11.08 17.46
N SER A 199 -1.41 -11.75 17.17
CA SER A 199 -1.17 -12.32 15.85
C SER A 199 -2.07 -13.53 15.56
N ALA A 200 -2.34 -14.38 16.55
CA ALA A 200 -3.31 -15.47 16.42
C ALA A 200 -4.73 -14.93 16.15
N ILE A 201 -5.15 -13.87 16.84
CA ILE A 201 -6.43 -13.21 16.58
C ILE A 201 -6.45 -12.63 15.16
N ALA A 202 -5.39 -11.92 14.74
CA ALA A 202 -5.29 -11.36 13.40
C ALA A 202 -5.38 -12.43 12.31
N LEU A 203 -4.68 -13.56 12.47
CA LEU A 203 -4.77 -14.71 11.57
C LEU A 203 -6.20 -15.23 11.47
N GLY A 204 -6.85 -15.48 12.62
CA GLY A 204 -8.22 -15.97 12.65
C GLY A 204 -9.21 -15.01 11.98
N THR A 205 -9.05 -13.70 12.19
CA THR A 205 -9.89 -12.69 11.51
C THR A 205 -9.69 -12.70 10.00
N ILE A 206 -8.45 -12.75 9.52
CA ILE A 206 -8.16 -12.70 8.09
C ILE A 206 -8.68 -13.96 7.40
N LEU A 207 -8.41 -15.15 7.96
CA LEU A 207 -8.87 -16.41 7.38
C LEU A 207 -10.39 -16.46 7.29
N LYS A 208 -11.10 -16.05 8.35
CA LYS A 208 -12.57 -16.00 8.37
C LYS A 208 -13.18 -15.14 7.25
N TYR A 209 -12.48 -14.10 6.80
CA TYR A 209 -12.97 -13.19 5.76
C TYR A 209 -12.33 -13.40 4.38
N CYS A 210 -11.35 -14.30 4.27
CA CYS A 210 -10.68 -14.64 3.01
C CYS A 210 -11.24 -15.91 2.36
N ASP A 211 -11.77 -16.86 3.14
CA ASP A 211 -12.47 -18.07 2.66
C ASP A 211 -13.92 -17.77 2.26
#